data_AF-A0A0Q4PLW9-F1
#
_entry.id   AF-A0A0Q4PLW9-F1
#
_cell.length_a   1.000
_cell.length_b   1.000
_cell.length_c   1.000
_cell.angle_alpha   90.00
_cell.angle_beta   90.00
_cell.angle_gamma   90.00
#
_symmetry.space_group_name_H-M   'P 1'
#
loop_
_entity.id
_entity.type
_entity.pdbx_description
1 polymer ?
#
loop_
_entity_poly.entity_id
_entity_poly.type
_entity_poly.pdbx_seq_one_letter_code
_entity_poly.pdbx_strand_id
1 'polypeptide(L)'
;MKRALFALCCLFAQIPGASAALAEDLDDFLVGQGCAIGPETTDLAVAAGFSADALSAVVTEAEDDPETFRTGDWIVLPPTLCVIAPPAVKSQIRIDDPEVVAVTSGIDDYAKFGERGCFLDGPGLPSTVQQTRGWDAETTNTEYMRFLAENLRAGTIAFFKDDPLSTPVGIQVLTGECADVPNISEIRANQALRDRYFDDLIRENATKVGCEEDGGPGIAFMELAAERTKGKNTNAWLFAEVRFIAMGAGWYAGMSATERGTPRPPLCNYETPRP
;
A
#
# COMPACT_ATOMS: atom_id res chain seq x y z
N MET A 1 -42.55 56.23 -20.92
CA MET A 1 -41.78 55.98 -19.68
C MET A 1 -42.58 55.05 -18.77
N LYS A 2 -42.10 53.81 -18.53
CA LYS A 2 -41.99 53.16 -17.21
C LYS A 2 -41.55 51.69 -17.38
N ARG A 3 -40.41 51.40 -16.75
CA ARG A 3 -39.73 50.10 -16.59
C ARG A 3 -40.50 49.25 -15.55
N ALA A 4 -40.73 47.96 -15.84
CA ALA A 4 -40.04 46.77 -15.30
C ALA A 4 -40.42 46.36 -13.87
N LEU A 5 -40.74 45.08 -13.68
CA LEU A 5 -40.05 44.21 -12.72
C LEU A 5 -40.23 42.75 -13.12
N PHE A 6 -39.14 42.12 -13.57
CA PHE A 6 -39.04 40.68 -13.83
C PHE A 6 -38.71 39.99 -12.51
N ALA A 7 -39.50 38.97 -12.16
CA ALA A 7 -39.18 38.06 -11.07
C ALA A 7 -38.09 37.09 -11.55
N LEU A 8 -36.92 37.11 -10.90
CA LEU A 8 -35.87 36.12 -11.11
C LEU A 8 -36.05 35.03 -10.06
N CYS A 9 -36.72 33.94 -10.45
CA CYS A 9 -36.73 32.69 -9.70
C CYS A 9 -35.47 31.93 -10.09
N CYS A 10 -34.43 31.97 -9.23
CA CYS A 10 -33.27 31.11 -9.40
C CYS A 10 -33.64 29.68 -8.99
N LEU A 11 -33.96 28.84 -9.96
CA LEU A 11 -33.92 27.39 -9.80
C LEU A 11 -32.46 26.97 -9.59
N PHE A 12 -32.13 26.49 -8.39
CA PHE A 12 -30.97 25.65 -8.17
C PHE A 12 -31.25 24.29 -8.82
N ALA A 13 -30.78 24.12 -10.06
CA ALA A 13 -30.69 22.80 -10.66
C ALA A 13 -29.54 22.05 -9.98
N GLN A 14 -29.85 21.08 -9.12
CA GLN A 14 -28.89 20.09 -8.65
C GLN A 14 -28.39 19.30 -9.86
N ILE A 15 -27.10 19.41 -10.17
CA ILE A 15 -26.46 18.63 -11.23
C ILE A 15 -26.27 17.20 -10.69
N PRO A 16 -26.97 16.18 -11.21
CA PRO A 16 -26.94 14.82 -10.65
C PRO A 16 -25.57 14.11 -10.76
N GLY A 17 -24.62 14.68 -11.50
CA GLY A 17 -23.30 14.08 -11.74
C GLY A 17 -22.19 14.51 -10.78
N ALA A 18 -22.32 15.65 -10.10
CA ALA A 18 -21.25 16.14 -9.21
C ALA A 18 -21.14 15.31 -7.92
N SER A 19 -22.27 14.79 -7.42
CA SER A 19 -22.30 13.98 -6.19
C SER A 19 -21.76 12.56 -6.38
N ALA A 20 -21.92 11.98 -7.58
CA ALA A 20 -21.43 10.63 -7.87
C ALA A 20 -19.92 10.62 -8.10
N ALA A 21 -19.38 11.62 -8.81
CA ALA A 21 -17.93 11.76 -9.01
C ALA A 21 -17.20 12.00 -7.68
N LEU A 22 -17.74 12.86 -6.81
CA LEU A 22 -17.17 13.08 -5.48
C LEU A 22 -17.24 11.84 -4.57
N ALA A 23 -18.23 10.97 -4.76
CA ALA A 23 -18.32 9.70 -4.04
C ALA A 23 -17.28 8.70 -4.55
N GLU A 24 -17.12 8.55 -5.87
CA GLU A 24 -16.07 7.71 -6.49
C GLU A 24 -14.67 8.18 -6.06
N ASP A 25 -14.43 9.49 -6.01
CA ASP A 25 -13.18 10.08 -5.52
C ASP A 25 -12.92 9.75 -4.03
N LEU A 26 -13.98 9.70 -3.21
CA LEU A 26 -13.87 9.35 -1.78
C LEU A 26 -13.60 7.85 -1.60
N ASP A 27 -14.27 6.99 -2.36
CA ASP A 27 -14.06 5.54 -2.31
C ASP A 27 -12.61 5.19 -2.70
N ASP A 28 -12.12 5.77 -3.80
CA ASP A 28 -10.73 5.60 -4.23
C ASP A 28 -9.73 6.13 -3.17
N PHE A 29 -10.05 7.27 -2.54
CA PHE A 29 -9.26 7.79 -1.43
C PHE A 29 -9.23 6.80 -0.25
N LEU A 30 -10.39 6.28 0.17
CA LEU A 30 -10.50 5.36 1.30
C LEU A 30 -9.79 4.03 1.02
N VAL A 31 -9.89 3.48 -0.20
CA VAL A 31 -9.12 2.31 -0.64
C VAL A 31 -7.62 2.58 -0.53
N GLY A 32 -7.16 3.76 -0.96
CA GLY A 32 -5.75 4.18 -0.79
C GLY A 32 -5.31 4.26 0.67
N GLN A 33 -6.24 4.56 1.58
CA GLN A 33 -6.01 4.55 3.03
C GLN A 33 -6.24 3.18 3.69
N GLY A 34 -6.47 2.12 2.92
CA GLY A 34 -6.69 0.77 3.46
C GLY A 34 -8.05 0.60 4.09
N CYS A 35 -9.06 1.32 3.60
CA CYS A 35 -10.43 1.26 4.09
C CYS A 35 -10.54 1.56 5.59
N ALA A 36 -9.60 2.33 6.16
CA ALA A 36 -9.53 2.62 7.58
C ALA A 36 -9.62 4.14 7.82
N ILE A 37 -10.61 4.54 8.61
CA ILE A 37 -10.85 5.92 9.01
C ILE A 37 -10.44 6.08 10.46
N GLY A 38 -9.59 7.05 10.72
CA GLY A 38 -9.09 7.43 12.05
C GLY A 38 -8.54 8.85 11.99
N PRO A 39 -7.80 9.32 13.02
CA PRO A 39 -7.31 10.70 13.08
C PRO A 39 -6.51 11.10 11.83
N GLU A 40 -5.51 10.31 11.45
CA GLU A 40 -4.62 10.62 10.32
C GLU A 40 -5.34 10.55 8.98
N THR A 41 -6.20 9.54 8.77
CA THR A 41 -7.00 9.45 7.54
C THR A 41 -7.97 10.63 7.42
N THR A 42 -8.54 11.09 8.54
CA THR A 42 -9.45 12.25 8.56
C THR A 42 -8.71 13.52 8.18
N ASP A 43 -7.52 13.76 8.76
CA ASP A 43 -6.69 14.91 8.41
C ASP A 43 -6.28 14.89 6.93
N LEU A 44 -5.88 13.73 6.40
CA LEU A 44 -5.55 13.56 4.99
C LEU A 44 -6.76 13.78 4.07
N ALA A 45 -7.95 13.33 4.47
CA ALA A 45 -9.16 13.51 3.68
C ALA A 45 -9.57 15.00 3.60
N VAL A 46 -9.50 15.70 4.73
CA VAL A 46 -9.77 17.15 4.78
C VAL A 46 -8.75 17.92 3.94
N ALA A 47 -7.48 17.55 4.00
CA ALA A 47 -6.44 18.13 3.16
C ALA A 47 -6.66 17.85 1.65
N ALA A 48 -7.26 16.69 1.32
CA ALA A 48 -7.67 16.35 -0.04
C ALA A 48 -8.99 17.03 -0.48
N GLY A 49 -9.65 17.77 0.40
CA GLY A 49 -10.86 18.54 0.11
C GLY A 49 -12.18 17.81 0.38
N PHE A 50 -12.14 16.63 1.00
CA PHE A 50 -13.34 15.92 1.44
C PHE A 50 -13.94 16.57 2.69
N SER A 51 -15.27 16.64 2.75
CA SER A 51 -15.97 17.17 3.93
C SER A 51 -16.00 16.15 5.07
N ALA A 52 -15.93 16.63 6.31
CA ALA A 52 -16.11 15.79 7.49
C ALA A 52 -17.49 15.09 7.52
N ASP A 53 -18.52 15.72 6.97
CA ASP A 53 -19.87 15.12 6.86
C ASP A 53 -19.89 13.89 5.95
N ALA A 54 -19.13 13.92 4.84
CA ALA A 54 -19.03 12.78 3.93
C ALA A 54 -18.35 11.57 4.60
N LEU A 55 -17.25 11.79 5.32
CA LEU A 55 -16.62 10.73 6.12
C LEU A 55 -17.56 10.20 7.20
N SER A 56 -18.27 11.09 7.89
CA SER A 56 -19.21 10.70 8.95
C SER A 56 -20.37 9.85 8.43
N ALA A 57 -20.83 10.12 7.20
CA ALA A 57 -21.85 9.31 6.54
C ALA A 57 -21.36 7.88 6.28
N VAL A 58 -20.13 7.73 5.74
CA VAL A 58 -19.51 6.41 5.52
C VAL A 58 -19.32 5.66 6.84
N VAL A 59 -18.88 6.34 7.90
CA VAL A 59 -18.76 5.74 9.23
C VAL A 59 -20.12 5.28 9.76
N THR A 60 -21.17 6.10 9.61
CA THR A 60 -22.53 5.75 10.05
C THR A 60 -23.06 4.53 9.30
N GLU A 61 -22.82 4.44 7.99
CA GLU A 61 -23.22 3.27 7.19
C GLU A 61 -22.48 2.00 7.63
N ALA A 62 -21.19 2.11 7.95
CA ALA A 62 -20.40 0.99 8.45
C ALA A 62 -20.85 0.48 9.83
N GLU A 63 -21.39 1.34 10.71
CA GLU A 63 -21.76 0.96 12.08
C GLU A 63 -22.81 -0.16 12.15
N ASP A 64 -23.63 -0.32 11.11
CA ASP A 64 -24.67 -1.33 11.05
C ASP A 64 -24.16 -2.70 10.53
N ASP A 65 -22.91 -2.78 10.03
CA ASP A 65 -22.33 -4.00 9.47
C ASP A 65 -21.48 -4.76 10.51
N PRO A 66 -21.73 -6.06 10.76
CA PRO A 66 -20.98 -6.86 11.73
C PRO A 66 -19.52 -7.14 11.32
N GLU A 67 -19.14 -6.95 10.06
CA GLU A 67 -17.75 -7.07 9.57
C GLU A 67 -16.95 -5.77 9.77
N THR A 68 -17.59 -4.71 10.27
CA THR A 68 -16.90 -3.48 10.68
C THR A 68 -16.00 -3.71 11.88
N PHE A 69 -14.74 -3.31 11.74
CA PHE A 69 -13.73 -3.53 12.76
C PHE A 69 -13.33 -2.21 13.44
N ARG A 70 -13.66 -2.07 14.73
CA ARG A 70 -13.28 -0.90 15.55
C ARG A 70 -12.09 -1.21 16.44
N THR A 71 -11.12 -0.31 16.47
CA THR A 71 -9.93 -0.45 17.32
C THR A 71 -9.31 0.91 17.64
N GLY A 72 -9.18 1.25 18.92
CA GLY A 72 -8.83 2.61 19.34
C GLY A 72 -9.80 3.65 18.75
N ASP A 73 -9.25 4.72 18.19
CA ASP A 73 -10.00 5.78 17.47
C ASP A 73 -10.23 5.46 15.98
N TRP A 74 -10.02 4.20 15.58
CA TRP A 74 -10.13 3.77 14.18
C TRP A 74 -11.37 2.91 13.93
N ILE A 75 -11.89 3.04 12.72
CA ILE A 75 -12.86 2.15 12.10
C ILE A 75 -12.30 1.65 10.78
N VAL A 76 -12.21 0.33 10.62
CA VAL A 76 -11.95 -0.32 9.34
C VAL A 76 -13.31 -0.72 8.75
N LEU A 77 -13.63 -0.15 7.60
CA LEU A 77 -14.88 -0.35 6.88
C LEU A 77 -15.03 -1.82 6.49
N PRO A 78 -16.25 -2.38 6.45
CA PRO A 78 -16.48 -3.78 6.06
C PRO A 78 -16.18 -3.97 4.55
N PRO A 79 -15.90 -5.21 4.09
CA PRO A 79 -15.63 -5.48 2.67
C PRO A 79 -16.79 -5.11 1.73
N THR A 80 -18.01 -5.08 2.25
CA THR A 80 -19.23 -4.65 1.56
C THR A 80 -19.22 -3.17 1.17
N LEU A 81 -18.50 -2.34 1.94
CA LEU A 81 -18.34 -0.90 1.68
C LEU A 81 -16.98 -0.55 1.08
N CYS A 82 -15.92 -1.27 1.44
CA CYS A 82 -14.58 -0.98 0.92
C CYS A 82 -13.70 -2.24 0.94
N VAL A 83 -13.23 -2.64 -0.24
CA VAL A 83 -12.30 -3.76 -0.43
C VAL A 83 -10.87 -3.24 -0.37
N ILE A 84 -10.05 -3.74 0.56
CA ILE A 84 -8.66 -3.32 0.66
C ILE A 84 -7.87 -3.90 -0.50
N ALA A 85 -7.27 -3.02 -1.31
CA ALA A 85 -6.40 -3.38 -2.42
C ALA A 85 -4.98 -2.87 -2.18
N PRO A 86 -3.94 -3.43 -2.84
CA PRO A 86 -2.62 -2.82 -2.89
C PRO A 86 -2.72 -1.36 -3.36
N PRO A 87 -2.33 -0.35 -2.57
CA PRO A 87 -2.63 1.06 -2.87
C PRO A 87 -1.96 1.58 -4.16
N ALA A 88 -2.61 2.54 -4.82
CA ALA A 88 -2.18 3.11 -6.11
C ALA A 88 -1.14 4.22 -5.91
N VAL A 89 -0.04 3.90 -5.26
CA VAL A 89 1.02 4.85 -4.95
C VAL A 89 1.83 5.17 -6.21
N LYS A 90 2.22 6.45 -6.36
CA LYS A 90 3.15 6.89 -7.40
C LYS A 90 4.40 7.49 -6.76
N SER A 91 5.55 7.02 -7.20
CA SER A 91 6.88 7.47 -6.77
C SER A 91 7.50 8.40 -7.80
N GLN A 92 8.24 9.42 -7.40
CA GLN A 92 9.01 10.22 -8.33
C GLN A 92 10.20 9.45 -8.93
N ILE A 93 10.67 8.38 -8.28
CA ILE A 93 11.68 7.45 -8.80
C ILE A 93 10.99 6.43 -9.73
N ARG A 94 11.59 6.19 -10.90
CA ARG A 94 11.12 5.29 -11.96
C ARG A 94 12.10 4.16 -12.17
N ILE A 95 11.58 2.99 -12.55
CA ILE A 95 12.39 1.76 -12.69
C ILE A 95 13.48 1.87 -13.75
N ASP A 96 13.29 2.77 -14.73
CA ASP A 96 14.18 3.04 -15.84
C ASP A 96 15.01 4.33 -15.67
N ASP A 97 14.92 4.99 -14.50
CA ASP A 97 15.77 6.14 -14.21
C ASP A 97 17.25 5.74 -14.22
N PRO A 98 18.16 6.59 -14.74
CA PRO A 98 19.58 6.28 -14.84
C PRO A 98 20.21 5.86 -13.50
N GLU A 99 19.82 6.50 -12.40
CA GLU A 99 20.28 6.13 -11.06
C GLU A 99 19.80 4.75 -10.60
N VAL A 100 18.61 4.29 -11.01
CA VAL A 100 18.09 2.94 -10.69
C VAL A 100 18.84 1.90 -11.51
N VAL A 101 19.01 2.16 -12.81
CA VAL A 101 19.77 1.28 -13.71
C VAL A 101 21.22 1.14 -13.22
N ALA A 102 21.85 2.24 -12.78
CA ALA A 102 23.24 2.24 -12.32
C ALA A 102 23.47 1.42 -11.04
N VAL A 103 22.45 1.25 -10.20
CA VAL A 103 22.51 0.47 -8.94
C VAL A 103 21.81 -0.89 -9.04
N THR A 104 21.45 -1.30 -10.26
CA THR A 104 20.89 -2.62 -10.53
C THR A 104 22.01 -3.57 -10.99
N SER A 105 22.10 -4.75 -10.39
CA SER A 105 23.11 -5.76 -10.77
C SER A 105 22.89 -6.29 -12.18
N GLY A 106 23.94 -6.84 -12.78
CA GLY A 106 23.83 -7.68 -13.97
C GLY A 106 23.09 -8.99 -13.68
N ILE A 107 22.49 -9.59 -14.72
CA ILE A 107 21.66 -10.79 -14.61
C ILE A 107 22.38 -12.03 -14.03
N ASP A 108 23.70 -12.12 -14.23
CA ASP A 108 24.51 -13.27 -13.81
C ASP A 108 25.45 -12.95 -12.63
N ASP A 109 25.37 -11.75 -12.04
CA ASP A 109 26.27 -11.32 -10.95
C ASP A 109 26.21 -12.24 -9.71
N TYR A 110 25.05 -12.85 -9.49
CA TYR A 110 24.79 -13.78 -8.38
C TYR A 110 24.60 -15.24 -8.83
N ALA A 111 24.82 -15.56 -10.11
CA ALA A 111 24.58 -16.91 -10.64
C ALA A 111 25.43 -17.99 -9.96
N LYS A 112 26.63 -17.65 -9.48
CA LYS A 112 27.49 -18.56 -8.70
C LYS A 112 26.88 -19.01 -7.36
N PHE A 113 25.87 -18.31 -6.88
CA PHE A 113 25.10 -18.64 -5.68
C PHE A 113 23.75 -19.30 -6.02
N GLY A 114 23.50 -19.62 -7.29
CA GLY A 114 22.23 -20.17 -7.76
C GLY A 114 21.16 -19.12 -8.03
N GLU A 115 21.52 -17.83 -7.97
CA GLU A 115 20.58 -16.71 -8.05
C GLU A 115 20.81 -15.95 -9.36
N ARG A 116 20.01 -16.26 -10.39
CA ARG A 116 20.03 -15.54 -11.68
C ARG A 116 18.94 -14.48 -11.68
N GLY A 117 19.30 -13.24 -12.00
CA GLY A 117 18.39 -12.09 -12.02
C GLY A 117 19.14 -10.77 -11.83
N CYS A 118 18.46 -9.67 -12.11
CA CYS A 118 18.96 -8.33 -11.80
C CYS A 118 18.38 -7.88 -10.45
N PHE A 119 19.22 -7.47 -9.51
CA PHE A 119 18.81 -7.09 -8.16
C PHE A 119 19.18 -5.64 -7.88
N LEU A 120 18.27 -4.90 -7.25
CA LEU A 120 18.53 -3.55 -6.78
C LEU A 120 19.49 -3.59 -5.58
N ASP A 121 20.50 -2.70 -5.59
CA ASP A 121 21.24 -2.34 -4.40
C ASP A 121 20.33 -1.49 -3.48
N GLY A 122 19.68 -2.17 -2.53
CA GLY A 122 18.71 -1.55 -1.62
C GLY A 122 19.26 -0.36 -0.84
N PRO A 123 20.42 -0.46 -0.18
CA PRO A 123 21.09 0.69 0.46
C PRO A 123 21.67 1.71 -0.52
N GLY A 124 22.13 1.25 -1.69
CA GLY A 124 22.72 2.11 -2.72
C GLY A 124 21.71 3.04 -3.37
N LEU A 125 20.49 2.58 -3.63
CA LEU A 125 19.48 3.37 -4.35
C LEU A 125 19.09 4.68 -3.63
N PRO A 126 18.68 4.68 -2.34
CA PRO A 126 18.38 5.91 -1.61
C PRO A 126 19.57 6.88 -1.62
N SER A 127 20.78 6.37 -1.39
CA SER A 127 22.00 7.19 -1.36
C SER A 127 22.28 7.85 -2.71
N THR A 128 22.11 7.11 -3.81
CA THR A 128 22.30 7.62 -5.17
C THR A 128 21.24 8.64 -5.54
N VAL A 129 19.96 8.35 -5.28
CA VAL A 129 18.83 9.26 -5.56
C VAL A 129 18.98 10.56 -4.79
N GLN A 130 19.37 10.49 -3.51
CA GLN A 130 19.61 11.67 -2.69
C GLN A 130 20.67 12.58 -3.32
N GLN A 131 21.78 11.99 -3.79
CA GLN A 131 22.88 12.71 -4.42
C GLN A 131 22.50 13.29 -5.78
N THR A 132 21.81 12.53 -6.63
CA THR A 132 21.50 12.95 -8.01
C THR A 132 20.33 13.93 -8.08
N ARG A 133 19.36 13.84 -7.16
CA ARG A 133 18.17 14.70 -7.13
C ARG A 133 18.26 15.86 -6.13
N GLY A 134 19.24 15.85 -5.24
CA GLY A 134 19.41 16.88 -4.22
C GLY A 134 18.29 16.89 -3.17
N TRP A 135 17.61 15.76 -2.98
CA TRP A 135 16.57 15.60 -1.97
C TRP A 135 17.16 15.54 -0.56
N ASP A 136 16.36 15.93 0.43
CA ASP A 136 16.67 15.63 1.83
C ASP A 136 16.40 14.15 2.15
N ALA A 137 16.83 13.72 3.34
CA ALA A 137 16.70 12.33 3.76
C ALA A 137 15.23 11.88 3.85
N GLU A 138 14.33 12.77 4.28
CA GLU A 138 12.90 12.47 4.44
C GLU A 138 12.20 12.26 3.10
N THR A 139 12.44 13.15 2.14
CA THR A 139 11.93 13.02 0.77
C THR A 139 12.49 11.77 0.12
N THR A 140 13.79 11.50 0.31
CA THR A 140 14.44 10.29 -0.23
C THR A 140 13.82 9.01 0.32
N ASN A 141 13.63 8.92 1.63
CA ASN A 141 13.03 7.74 2.26
C ASN A 141 11.57 7.54 1.80
N THR A 142 10.79 8.63 1.78
CA THR A 142 9.39 8.60 1.33
C THR A 142 9.31 8.10 -0.11
N GLU A 143 10.08 8.68 -1.02
CA GLU A 143 10.03 8.31 -2.44
C GLU A 143 10.62 6.92 -2.71
N TYR A 144 11.60 6.47 -1.92
CA TYR A 144 12.09 5.09 -2.00
C TYR A 144 11.02 4.07 -1.57
N MET A 145 10.28 4.32 -0.49
CA MET A 145 9.19 3.44 -0.07
C MET A 145 8.04 3.45 -1.07
N ARG A 146 7.70 4.63 -1.62
CA ARG A 146 6.73 4.76 -2.72
C ARG A 146 7.18 4.00 -3.96
N PHE A 147 8.48 4.02 -4.28
CA PHE A 147 9.06 3.30 -5.41
C PHE A 147 8.86 1.79 -5.25
N LEU A 148 9.18 1.26 -4.06
CA LEU A 148 8.96 -0.15 -3.78
C LEU A 148 7.48 -0.52 -3.87
N ALA A 149 6.59 0.26 -3.24
CA ALA A 149 5.15 0.01 -3.27
C ALA A 149 4.57 0.03 -4.70
N GLU A 150 4.89 1.06 -5.48
CA GLU A 150 4.43 1.21 -6.87
C GLU A 150 4.88 0.01 -7.72
N ASN A 151 6.16 -0.34 -7.66
CA ASN A 151 6.72 -1.37 -8.52
C ASN A 151 6.36 -2.80 -8.06
N LEU A 152 6.19 -3.03 -6.75
CA LEU A 152 5.67 -4.31 -6.23
C LEU A 152 4.22 -4.52 -6.67
N ARG A 153 3.39 -3.48 -6.60
CA ARG A 153 2.01 -3.52 -7.12
C ARG A 153 1.97 -3.72 -8.63
N ALA A 154 2.80 -2.99 -9.38
CA ALA A 154 2.87 -3.14 -10.84
C ALA A 154 3.49 -4.47 -11.30
N GLY A 155 4.10 -5.22 -10.38
CA GLY A 155 4.85 -6.43 -10.66
C GLY A 155 6.15 -6.17 -11.43
N THR A 156 6.66 -4.94 -11.45
CA THR A 156 7.93 -4.63 -12.12
C THR A 156 9.15 -4.99 -11.25
N ILE A 157 8.93 -5.26 -9.96
CA ILE A 157 9.90 -5.86 -9.04
C ILE A 157 9.27 -6.98 -8.19
N ALA A 158 10.09 -7.82 -7.55
CA ALA A 158 9.67 -8.76 -6.51
C ALA A 158 10.73 -8.95 -5.42
N PHE A 159 10.28 -9.31 -4.23
CA PHE A 159 11.12 -9.86 -3.15
C PHE A 159 10.71 -11.31 -2.94
N PHE A 160 11.35 -12.21 -3.68
CA PHE A 160 10.89 -13.59 -3.83
C PHE A 160 11.96 -14.61 -3.46
N LYS A 161 11.55 -15.59 -2.66
CA LYS A 161 12.21 -16.89 -2.51
C LYS A 161 11.20 -17.92 -2.03
N ASP A 162 11.34 -19.16 -2.45
CA ASP A 162 10.50 -20.28 -2.03
C ASP A 162 10.98 -20.95 -0.72
N ASP A 163 12.20 -20.62 -0.29
CA ASP A 163 12.81 -21.11 0.94
C ASP A 163 12.75 -20.06 2.06
N PRO A 164 12.02 -20.31 3.18
CA PRO A 164 11.99 -19.40 4.32
C PRO A 164 13.32 -19.34 5.08
N LEU A 165 14.23 -20.29 4.88
CA LEU A 165 15.55 -20.32 5.52
C LEU A 165 16.61 -19.53 4.74
N SER A 166 16.23 -18.94 3.60
CA SER A 166 17.13 -18.18 2.77
C SER A 166 16.52 -16.85 2.37
N THR A 167 17.20 -15.76 2.73
CA THR A 167 16.81 -14.41 2.33
C THR A 167 17.05 -14.20 0.84
N PRO A 168 16.11 -13.57 0.10
CA PRO A 168 16.36 -13.15 -1.27
C PRO A 168 17.61 -12.25 -1.32
N VAL A 169 18.37 -12.33 -2.41
CA VAL A 169 19.57 -11.49 -2.63
C VAL A 169 19.24 -10.00 -2.52
N GLY A 170 18.06 -9.63 -2.99
CA GLY A 170 17.54 -8.26 -2.94
C GLY A 170 16.20 -8.18 -3.64
N ILE A 171 15.77 -6.96 -3.93
CA ILE A 171 14.60 -6.68 -4.74
C ILE A 171 14.96 -6.96 -6.21
N GLN A 172 14.35 -7.99 -6.80
CA GLN A 172 14.62 -8.39 -8.18
C GLN A 172 13.82 -7.52 -9.16
N VAL A 173 14.47 -7.02 -10.21
CA VAL A 173 13.83 -6.32 -11.33
C VAL A 173 13.26 -7.32 -12.31
N LEU A 174 12.00 -7.13 -12.73
CA LEU A 174 11.24 -8.09 -13.56
C LEU A 174 10.80 -7.48 -14.90
N THR A 175 11.59 -6.56 -15.43
CA THR A 175 11.37 -5.90 -16.73
C THR A 175 12.50 -6.23 -17.70
N GLY A 176 12.21 -6.17 -19.01
CA GLY A 176 13.20 -6.43 -20.05
C GLY A 176 13.91 -7.79 -19.88
N GLU A 177 15.23 -7.80 -20.08
CA GLU A 177 16.06 -9.00 -19.92
C GLU A 177 16.11 -9.51 -18.47
N CYS A 178 15.89 -8.64 -17.47
CA CYS A 178 15.90 -9.03 -16.06
C CYS A 178 14.72 -9.94 -15.67
N ALA A 179 13.68 -10.00 -16.51
CA ALA A 179 12.56 -10.94 -16.36
C ALA A 179 12.88 -12.37 -16.88
N ASP A 180 13.98 -12.57 -17.62
CA ASP A 180 14.37 -13.86 -18.17
C ASP A 180 15.09 -14.73 -17.11
N VAL A 181 14.31 -15.15 -16.12
CA VAL A 181 14.78 -15.94 -14.98
C VAL A 181 13.95 -17.22 -14.81
N PRO A 182 14.54 -18.31 -14.28
CA PRO A 182 13.85 -19.61 -14.19
C PRO A 182 12.52 -19.59 -13.44
N ASN A 183 12.39 -18.75 -12.41
CA ASN A 183 11.25 -18.65 -11.51
C ASN A 183 10.22 -17.58 -11.91
N ILE A 184 10.34 -16.92 -13.07
CA ILE A 184 9.46 -15.78 -13.43
C ILE A 184 7.96 -16.15 -13.39
N SER A 185 7.58 -17.33 -13.89
CA SER A 185 6.17 -17.75 -13.90
C SER A 185 5.60 -17.91 -12.49
N GLU A 186 6.42 -18.39 -11.56
CA GLU A 186 6.07 -18.56 -10.16
C GLU A 186 5.96 -17.21 -9.45
N ILE A 187 6.90 -16.30 -9.67
CA ILE A 187 6.83 -14.92 -9.15
C ILE A 187 5.52 -14.26 -9.58
N ARG A 188 5.16 -14.34 -10.86
CA ARG A 188 3.92 -13.76 -11.40
C ARG A 188 2.66 -14.39 -10.79
N ALA A 189 2.65 -15.71 -10.60
CA ALA A 189 1.54 -16.39 -9.95
C ALA A 189 1.38 -15.95 -8.48
N ASN A 190 2.48 -15.80 -7.75
CA ASN A 190 2.49 -15.32 -6.37
C ASN A 190 2.02 -13.87 -6.24
N GLN A 191 2.45 -12.96 -7.13
CA GLN A 191 1.95 -11.58 -7.18
C GLN A 191 0.44 -11.53 -7.43
N ALA A 192 -0.06 -12.34 -8.38
CA ALA A 192 -1.50 -12.42 -8.64
C ALA A 192 -2.29 -12.98 -7.44
N LEU A 193 -1.73 -13.94 -6.69
CA LEU A 193 -2.33 -14.47 -5.47
C LEU A 193 -2.34 -13.43 -4.35
N ARG A 194 -1.24 -12.69 -4.15
CA ARG A 194 -1.16 -11.58 -3.21
C ARG A 194 -2.27 -10.58 -3.47
N ASP A 195 -2.38 -10.10 -4.71
CA ASP A 195 -3.34 -9.05 -5.06
C ASP A 195 -4.79 -9.55 -4.94
N ARG A 196 -5.04 -10.81 -5.31
CA ARG A 196 -6.37 -11.43 -5.21
C ARG A 196 -6.87 -11.57 -3.77
N TYR A 197 -6.00 -11.91 -2.84
CA TYR A 197 -6.36 -12.15 -1.45
C TYR A 197 -5.94 -11.01 -0.51
N PHE A 198 -5.50 -9.87 -1.07
CA PHE A 198 -4.91 -8.80 -0.28
C PHE A 198 -5.83 -8.34 0.86
N ASP A 199 -7.12 -8.14 0.56
CA ASP A 199 -8.13 -7.73 1.55
C ASP A 199 -8.23 -8.71 2.73
N ASP A 200 -8.55 -9.97 2.43
CA ASP A 200 -8.63 -11.05 3.42
C ASP A 200 -7.36 -11.15 4.27
N LEU A 201 -6.19 -11.07 3.62
CA LEU A 201 -4.90 -11.21 4.28
C LEU A 201 -4.65 -10.05 5.25
N ILE A 202 -4.93 -8.81 4.84
CA ILE A 202 -4.74 -7.63 5.69
C ILE A 202 -5.70 -7.67 6.88
N ARG A 203 -7.01 -7.88 6.63
CA ARG A 203 -8.02 -7.88 7.69
C ARG A 203 -7.78 -8.98 8.72
N GLU A 204 -7.50 -10.20 8.27
CA GLU A 204 -7.27 -11.30 9.20
C GLU A 204 -5.96 -11.11 9.97
N ASN A 205 -4.89 -10.63 9.33
CA ASN A 205 -3.65 -10.30 10.02
C ASN A 205 -3.85 -9.20 11.07
N ALA A 206 -4.66 -8.19 10.78
CA ALA A 206 -4.95 -7.09 11.70
C ALA A 206 -5.43 -7.57 13.07
N THR A 207 -6.22 -8.64 13.11
CA THR A 207 -6.76 -9.22 14.36
C THR A 207 -5.70 -9.88 15.24
N LYS A 208 -4.52 -10.17 14.69
CA LYS A 208 -3.43 -10.92 15.35
C LYS A 208 -2.23 -10.03 15.69
N VAL A 209 -2.24 -8.76 15.28
CA VAL A 209 -1.08 -7.87 15.34
C VAL A 209 -1.41 -6.59 16.07
N GLY A 210 -0.67 -6.28 17.14
CA GLY A 210 -0.77 -5.03 17.88
C GLY A 210 -0.26 -3.82 17.09
N CYS A 211 -0.87 -2.65 17.29
CA CYS A 211 -0.35 -1.39 16.77
C CYS A 211 0.79 -0.87 17.65
N GLU A 212 1.96 -1.49 17.52
CA GLU A 212 3.19 -1.19 18.26
C GLU A 212 4.41 -1.08 17.34
N GLU A 213 5.53 -0.59 17.88
CA GLU A 213 6.80 -0.56 17.16
C GLU A 213 7.15 -1.96 16.65
N ASP A 214 7.61 -2.04 15.40
CA ASP A 214 7.85 -3.29 14.66
C ASP A 214 6.63 -4.14 14.27
N GLY A 215 5.40 -3.73 14.63
CA GLY A 215 4.17 -4.39 14.19
C GLY A 215 3.96 -4.42 12.66
N GLY A 216 2.93 -5.16 12.26
CA GLY A 216 2.48 -5.34 10.88
C GLY A 216 2.64 -6.78 10.38
N PRO A 217 2.60 -7.01 9.05
CA PRO A 217 2.82 -8.33 8.47
C PRO A 217 4.20 -8.90 8.86
N GLY A 218 4.19 -10.04 9.54
CA GLY A 218 5.38 -10.78 9.97
C GLY A 218 5.32 -12.24 9.53
N ILE A 219 6.12 -13.12 10.15
CA ILE A 219 6.17 -14.54 9.77
C ILE A 219 4.78 -15.22 9.86
N ALA A 220 3.97 -14.87 10.85
CA ALA A 220 2.60 -15.40 10.99
C ALA A 220 1.68 -15.06 9.81
N PHE A 221 1.99 -14.01 9.03
CA PHE A 221 1.29 -13.67 7.79
C PHE A 221 1.43 -14.78 6.74
N MET A 222 2.51 -15.57 6.80
CA MET A 222 2.74 -16.67 5.86
C MET A 222 1.82 -17.85 6.10
N GLU A 223 1.47 -18.16 7.35
CA GLU A 223 0.49 -19.20 7.68
C GLU A 223 -0.87 -18.83 7.09
N LEU A 224 -1.28 -17.57 7.28
CA LEU A 224 -2.49 -17.01 6.71
C LEU A 224 -2.49 -17.08 5.17
N ALA A 225 -1.39 -16.68 4.53
CA ALA A 225 -1.24 -16.76 3.08
C ALA A 225 -1.33 -18.21 2.56
N ALA A 226 -0.73 -19.16 3.27
CA ALA A 226 -0.81 -20.58 2.92
C ALA A 226 -2.25 -21.10 3.01
N GLU A 227 -2.99 -20.77 4.07
CA GLU A 227 -4.38 -21.16 4.24
C GLU A 227 -5.29 -20.59 3.13
N ARG A 228 -5.22 -19.27 2.90
CA ARG A 228 -6.05 -18.57 1.92
C ARG A 228 -5.78 -19.01 0.49
N THR A 229 -4.51 -19.28 0.17
CA THR A 229 -4.10 -19.72 -1.17
C THR A 229 -4.12 -21.24 -1.35
N LYS A 230 -4.44 -22.02 -0.30
CA LYS A 230 -4.37 -23.48 -0.28
C LYS A 230 -2.97 -24.00 -0.65
N GLY A 231 -1.94 -23.36 -0.09
CA GLY A 231 -0.53 -23.68 -0.32
C GLY A 231 -0.01 -23.33 -1.70
N LYS A 232 -0.74 -22.54 -2.50
CA LYS A 232 -0.31 -22.14 -3.84
C LYS A 232 0.64 -20.95 -3.84
N ASN A 233 0.61 -20.13 -2.79
CA ASN A 233 1.62 -19.11 -2.60
C ASN A 233 2.88 -19.76 -2.04
N THR A 234 3.94 -19.71 -2.84
CA THR A 234 5.26 -20.24 -2.52
C THR A 234 6.24 -19.16 -2.11
N ASN A 235 5.92 -17.87 -2.26
CA ASN A 235 6.82 -16.80 -1.82
C ASN A 235 6.91 -16.76 -0.29
N ALA A 236 7.96 -17.35 0.28
CA ALA A 236 8.23 -17.36 1.72
C ALA A 236 8.42 -15.97 2.33
N TRP A 237 8.58 -14.94 1.50
CA TRP A 237 8.84 -13.55 1.87
C TRP A 237 7.69 -12.59 1.53
N LEU A 238 6.49 -13.12 1.27
CA LEU A 238 5.31 -12.32 0.94
C LEU A 238 5.02 -11.22 1.98
N PHE A 239 5.20 -11.52 3.27
CA PHE A 239 4.99 -10.54 4.34
C PHE A 239 5.86 -9.28 4.16
N ALA A 240 7.09 -9.44 3.64
CA ALA A 240 7.98 -8.32 3.39
C ALA A 240 7.49 -7.47 2.22
N GLU A 241 7.03 -8.07 1.12
CA GLU A 241 6.42 -7.32 0.01
C GLU A 241 5.20 -6.52 0.47
N VAL A 242 4.30 -7.14 1.23
CA VAL A 242 3.11 -6.47 1.76
C VAL A 242 3.50 -5.33 2.72
N ARG A 243 4.53 -5.53 3.54
CA ARG A 243 5.08 -4.48 4.40
C ARG A 243 5.61 -3.29 3.60
N PHE A 244 6.39 -3.52 2.54
CA PHE A 244 6.89 -2.44 1.69
C PHE A 244 5.77 -1.69 0.98
N ILE A 245 4.74 -2.40 0.49
CA ILE A 245 3.53 -1.79 -0.10
C ILE A 245 2.85 -0.87 0.93
N ALA A 246 2.62 -1.37 2.14
CA ALA A 246 2.00 -0.62 3.23
C ALA A 246 2.81 0.62 3.65
N MET A 247 4.14 0.49 3.76
CA MET A 247 5.03 1.61 4.09
C MET A 247 4.98 2.69 3.00
N GLY A 248 5.08 2.31 1.73
CA GLY A 248 4.98 3.27 0.62
C GLY A 248 3.60 3.93 0.49
N ALA A 249 2.55 3.27 0.96
CA ALA A 249 1.20 3.81 1.03
C ALA A 249 0.97 4.75 2.24
N GLY A 250 1.95 4.88 3.15
CA GLY A 250 1.80 5.71 4.34
C GLY A 250 0.92 5.08 5.43
N TRP A 251 0.80 3.74 5.45
CA TRP A 251 0.07 3.02 6.49
C TRP A 251 0.91 2.79 7.78
N TYR A 252 2.08 3.40 7.84
CA TYR A 252 2.94 3.49 9.01
C TYR A 252 3.04 4.95 9.46
N ALA A 253 2.47 5.27 10.61
CA ALA A 253 2.48 6.61 11.19
C ALA A 253 3.86 6.92 11.79
N GLY A 254 4.32 8.16 11.60
CA GLY A 254 5.61 8.62 12.12
C GLY A 254 6.85 8.03 11.42
N MET A 255 6.69 7.39 10.26
CA MET A 255 7.82 6.93 9.45
C MET A 255 8.66 8.12 8.97
N SER A 256 9.98 8.01 9.11
CA SER A 256 10.96 9.01 8.70
C SER A 256 12.19 8.34 8.10
N ALA A 257 13.24 9.11 7.77
CA ALA A 257 14.50 8.56 7.28
C ALA A 257 15.23 7.66 8.30
N THR A 258 14.94 7.81 9.60
CA THR A 258 15.58 7.04 10.68
C THR A 258 14.61 6.20 11.50
N GLU A 259 13.31 6.51 11.43
CA GLU A 259 12.27 5.83 12.18
C GLU A 259 11.39 5.02 11.23
N ARG A 260 11.14 3.75 11.55
CA ARG A 260 10.26 2.89 10.74
C ARG A 260 8.79 3.32 10.83
N GLY A 261 8.43 4.03 11.90
CA GLY A 261 7.06 4.34 12.25
C GLY A 261 6.32 3.16 12.87
N THR A 262 5.07 3.40 13.25
CA THR A 262 4.16 2.40 13.84
C THR A 262 3.07 2.08 12.82
N PRO A 263 2.73 0.81 12.54
CA PRO A 263 1.59 0.50 11.68
C PRO A 263 0.32 1.11 12.27
N ARG A 264 -0.60 1.50 11.40
CA ARG A 264 -1.98 1.85 11.77
C ARG A 264 -2.97 0.81 11.24
N PRO A 265 -4.21 0.75 11.76
CA PRO A 265 -5.29 -0.01 11.13
C PRO A 265 -5.38 0.37 9.63
N PRO A 266 -5.61 -0.60 8.72
CA PRO A 266 -6.03 -1.98 8.99
C PRO A 266 -4.85 -2.97 9.19
N LEU A 267 -3.60 -2.53 9.32
CA LEU A 267 -2.46 -3.47 9.45
C LEU A 267 -2.34 -4.13 10.82
N CYS A 268 -2.95 -3.50 11.81
CA CYS A 268 -2.81 -3.81 13.22
C CYS A 268 -4.10 -3.43 13.95
N ASN A 269 -4.16 -3.79 15.23
CA ASN A 269 -5.17 -3.35 16.16
C ASN A 269 -4.54 -2.80 17.45
N TYR A 270 -5.10 -1.72 17.97
CA TYR A 270 -4.96 -1.34 19.36
C TYR A 270 -5.87 -2.28 20.15
N GLU A 271 -5.33 -3.38 20.70
CA GLU A 271 -6.07 -4.18 21.68
C GLU A 271 -6.66 -3.20 22.71
N THR A 272 -7.97 -3.26 23.00
CA THR A 272 -8.46 -2.70 24.26
C THR A 272 -7.72 -3.48 25.36
N PRO A 273 -7.22 -2.84 26.44
CA PRO A 273 -6.36 -3.51 27.40
C PRO A 273 -7.02 -4.82 27.85
N ARG A 274 -6.28 -5.93 27.75
CA ARG A 274 -6.76 -7.21 28.30
C ARG A 274 -7.17 -6.95 29.76
N PRO A 275 -8.33 -7.47 30.20
CA PRO A 275 -8.85 -7.23 31.54
C PRO A 275 -7.86 -7.64 32.64
#